data_AF-A0A846YDA7-F1
#
_entry.id   AF-A0A846YDA7-F1
#
_cell.length_a   1.000
_cell.length_b   1.000
_cell.length_c   1.000
_cell.angle_alpha   90.00
_cell.angle_beta   90.00
_cell.angle_gamma   90.00
#
_symmetry.space_group_name_H-M   'P 1'
#
loop_
_entity.id
_entity.type
_entity.pdbx_description
1 polymer ?
#
loop_
_entity_poly.entity_id
_entity_poly.type
_entity_poly.pdbx_seq_one_letter_code
_entity_poly.pdbx_strand_id
1 'polypeptide(L)' 'MWSTRGRRVVVWARTPDGLGECPGCGAGSTRVHGYHWRTVTDMPLDGRPVTVNVQVR' A
#
# COMPACT_ATOMS: atom_id res chain seq x y z
N MET A 1 -22.81 23.84 1.28
CA MET A 1 -23.31 22.55 0.75
C MET A 1 -22.24 21.99 -0.16
N TRP A 2 -21.41 21.06 0.33
CA TRP A 2 -20.29 20.50 -0.44
C TRP A 2 -20.76 19.21 -1.11
N SER A 3 -20.68 19.17 -2.44
CA SER A 3 -21.07 18.02 -3.27
C SER A 3 -19.91 17.04 -3.39
N THR A 4 -20.02 15.85 -2.80
CA THR A 4 -19.04 14.77 -2.88
C THR A 4 -19.12 14.04 -4.22
N ARG A 5 -18.63 14.62 -5.32
CA ARG A 5 -18.34 13.83 -6.53
C ARG A 5 -16.99 13.13 -6.40
N GLY A 6 -16.98 12.03 -5.66
CA GLY A 6 -15.90 11.05 -5.65
C GLY A 6 -16.45 9.70 -5.22
N ARG A 7 -16.63 8.76 -6.16
CA ARG A 7 -17.26 7.44 -5.88
C ARG A 7 -16.40 6.54 -4.99
N ARG A 8 -15.11 6.83 -4.84
CA ARG A 8 -14.11 6.06 -4.07
C ARG A 8 -12.87 6.91 -3.83
N VAL A 9 -12.20 6.70 -2.70
CA VAL A 9 -10.85 7.21 -2.42
C VAL A 9 -9.86 6.08 -2.71
N VAL A 10 -8.79 6.38 -3.46
CA VAL A 10 -7.71 5.43 -3.74
C VAL A 10 -6.41 5.97 -3.16
N VAL A 11 -5.78 5.18 -2.31
CA VAL A 11 -4.49 5.48 -1.70
C VAL A 11 -3.43 4.63 -2.38
N TRP A 12 -2.32 5.26 -2.79
CA TRP A 12 -1.15 4.57 -3.33
C TRP A 12 -0.03 4.62 -2.31
N ALA A 13 0.51 3.45 -1.97
CA ALA A 13 1.62 3.32 -1.04
C ALA A 13 2.67 2.35 -1.58
N ARG A 14 3.89 2.44 -1.08
CA ARG A 14 4.97 1.50 -1.36
C ARG A 14 5.80 1.27 -0.11
N THR A 15 6.45 0.11 -0.05
CA THR A 15 7.51 -0.13 0.94
C THR A 15 8.62 0.93 0.82
N PRO A 16 9.10 1.50 1.94
CA PRO A 16 10.21 2.48 1.93
C PRO A 16 11.48 1.88 1.37
N ASP A 17 12.33 2.69 0.73
CA ASP A 17 13.68 2.27 0.30
C ASP A 17 14.63 2.01 1.46
N GLY A 18 15.58 1.08 1.28
CA GLY A 18 16.57 0.72 2.30
C GLY A 18 16.69 -0.78 2.59
N LEU A 19 17.38 -1.08 3.69
CA LEU A 19 17.64 -2.44 4.17
C LEU A 19 16.32 -3.14 4.53
N GLY A 20 16.09 -4.32 3.97
CA GLY A 20 15.04 -5.24 4.40
C GLY A 20 15.65 -6.48 5.05
N GLU A 21 14.98 -7.01 6.07
CA GLU A 21 15.38 -8.27 6.70
C GLU A 21 14.72 -9.45 5.98
N CYS A 22 15.50 -10.47 5.65
CA CYS A 22 14.96 -11.71 5.09
C CYS A 22 14.05 -12.38 6.13
N PRO A 23 12.76 -12.64 5.84
CA PRO A 23 11.87 -13.29 6.80
C PRO A 23 12.26 -14.76 7.07
N GLY A 24 13.12 -15.36 6.24
CA GLY A 24 13.62 -16.72 6.43
C GLY A 24 14.85 -16.82 7.33
N CYS A 25 15.82 -15.90 7.21
CA CYS A 25 17.11 -16.00 7.93
C CYS A 25 17.50 -14.75 8.74
N GLY A 26 16.72 -13.67 8.70
CA GLY A 26 16.98 -12.42 9.41
C GLY A 26 18.12 -11.57 8.84
N ALA A 27 18.84 -12.04 7.81
CA ALA A 27 19.91 -11.26 7.20
C ALA A 27 19.35 -10.00 6.52
N GLY A 28 19.97 -8.85 6.82
CA GLY A 28 19.69 -7.60 6.15
C GLY A 28 20.25 -7.57 4.72
N SER A 29 19.45 -7.10 3.77
CA SER A 29 19.86 -6.94 2.37
C SER A 29 19.20 -5.72 1.74
N THR A 30 19.89 -5.09 0.79
CA THR A 30 19.33 -4.05 -0.09
C THR A 30 18.87 -4.62 -1.43
N ARG A 31 19.13 -5.91 -1.70
CA ARG A 31 18.70 -6.59 -2.92
C ARG A 31 17.21 -6.87 -2.88
N VAL A 32 16.49 -6.47 -3.92
CA VAL A 32 15.07 -6.75 -4.09
C VAL A 32 14.89 -7.94 -5.02
N HIS A 33 14.07 -8.91 -4.62
CA HIS A 33 13.79 -10.13 -5.40
C HIS A 33 12.60 -9.99 -6.33
N GLY A 34 11.67 -9.07 -6.03
CA GLY A 34 10.51 -8.79 -6.86
C GLY A 34 9.70 -7.64 -6.28
N TYR A 35 8.77 -7.14 -7.09
CA TYR A 35 7.79 -6.17 -6.65
C TYR A 35 6.40 -6.74 -6.90
N HIS A 36 5.48 -6.53 -5.97
CA HIS A 36 4.10 -7.01 -6.10
C HIS A 36 3.11 -5.92 -5.69
N TRP A 37 2.02 -5.80 -6.45
CA TRP A 37 0.88 -5.00 -6.04
C TRP A 37 -0.09 -5.83 -5.22
N ARG A 38 -0.57 -5.24 -4.13
CA ARG A 38 -1.64 -5.76 -3.29
C ARG A 38 -2.70 -4.67 -3.12
N THR A 39 -3.96 -5.08 -3.14
CA THR A 39 -5.10 -4.18 -3.00
C THR A 39 -5.85 -4.55 -1.72
N VAL A 40 -6.04 -3.58 -0.84
CA VAL A 40 -6.75 -3.73 0.44
C VAL A 40 -7.93 -2.76 0.47
N THR A 41 -9.06 -3.21 0.98
CA THR A 41 -10.22 -2.34 1.26
C THR A 41 -10.15 -1.86 2.70
N ASP A 42 -10.35 -0.57 2.92
CA ASP A 42 -10.34 0.05 4.25
C ASP A 42 -11.72 0.64 4.60
N MET A 43 -11.87 1.13 5.83
CA MET A 43 -13.06 1.84 6.27
C MET A 43 -13.37 3.05 5.36
N PRO A 44 -14.65 3.37 5.12
CA PRO A 44 -15.02 4.51 4.30
C PRO A 44 -14.53 5.85 4.87
N LEU A 45 -14.06 6.74 4.00
CA LEU A 45 -13.70 8.12 4.32
C LEU A 45 -14.79 9.06 3.79
N ASP A 46 -15.49 9.75 4.67
CA ASP A 46 -16.66 10.58 4.36
C ASP A 46 -17.74 9.81 3.56
N GLY A 47 -18.01 8.57 3.96
CA GLY A 47 -18.98 7.69 3.27
C GLY A 47 -18.52 7.17 1.91
N ARG A 48 -17.27 7.47 1.50
CA ARG A 48 -16.69 6.96 0.26
C ARG A 48 -15.86 5.72 0.56
N PRO A 49 -16.05 4.60 -0.17
CA PRO A 49 -15.18 3.43 -0.03
C PRO A 49 -13.72 3.82 -0.23
N VAL A 50 -12.81 3.25 0.57
CA VAL A 50 -11.37 3.47 0.46
C VAL A 50 -10.71 2.19 -0.05
N THR A 51 -9.78 2.33 -0.98
CA THR A 51 -8.92 1.23 -1.45
C THR A 51 -7.48 1.67 -1.38
N VAL A 52 -6.64 0.82 -0.79
CA VAL A 52 -5.21 1.02 -0.69
C VAL A 52 -4.53 0.05 -1.66
N ASN A 53 -3.83 0.60 -2.63
CA ASN A 53 -2.95 -0.15 -3.51
C ASN A 53 -1.52 0.00 -2.96
N VAL A 54 -0.94 -1.09 -2.51
CA VAL A 54 0.41 -1.12 -1.91
C VAL A 54 1.35 -1.90 -2.82
N GLN A 55 2.47 -1.28 -3.19
CA GLN A 55 3.59 -1.97 -3.80
C GLN A 55 4.52 -2.51 -2.71
N VAL A 56 4.58 -3.83 -2.59
CA VAL A 56 5.48 -4.54 -1.68
C VAL A 56 6.68 -5.07 -2.45
N ARG A 57 7.78 -5.31 -1.73
CA ARG A 57 9.04 -5.84 -2.24
C ARG A 57 9.65 -6.83 -1.26
#